data_AF-A0A6B2JB74-F1
#
_entry.id   AF-A0A6B2JB74-F1
#
_cell.length_a   1.000
_cell.length_b   1.000
_cell.length_c   1.000
_cell.angle_alpha   90.00
_cell.angle_beta   90.00
_cell.angle_gamma   90.00
#
_symmetry.space_group_name_H-M   'P 1'
#
loop_
_entity.id
_entity.type
_entity.pdbx_description
1 polymer ?
#
loop_
_entity_poly.entity_id
_entity_poly.type
_entity_poly.pdbx_seq_one_letter_code
_entity_poly.pdbx_strand_id
1 'polypeptide(L)'
;NGKGVRGDMKAVVRAALLDGEARAAPTGTSGKLKEPVLLMTALARAIGFATDGYVFTTRDSNLGQPVFRAPSVFNFYPDDFPLPGSTVLKSPASKLLNTSNVLRWHNFVYDWTISGDANRSEYALDSGLPMSSLTQPLWASWEAY
;
A
#
# COMPACT_ATOMS: atom_id res chain seq x y z
N ASN A 1 -30.07 7.88 -12.49
CA ASN A 1 -30.62 9.16 -13.02
C ASN A 1 -31.74 9.78 -12.19
N GLY A 2 -31.99 9.39 -10.92
CA GLY A 2 -33.13 9.92 -10.16
C GLY A 2 -34.51 9.50 -10.66
N LYS A 3 -34.58 8.59 -11.65
CA LYS A 3 -35.83 8.07 -12.24
C LYS A 3 -36.23 6.69 -11.71
N GLY A 4 -35.63 6.22 -10.61
CA GLY A 4 -35.90 4.90 -10.04
C GLY A 4 -35.46 3.69 -10.89
N VAL A 5 -34.81 3.91 -12.03
CA VAL A 5 -34.34 2.85 -12.94
C VAL A 5 -32.97 2.35 -12.47
N ARG A 6 -32.86 1.04 -12.24
CA ARG A 6 -31.59 0.37 -11.93
C ARG A 6 -30.69 0.30 -13.17
N GLY A 7 -29.38 0.40 -13.00
CA GLY A 7 -28.40 0.12 -14.07
C GLY A 7 -27.85 1.32 -14.85
N ASP A 8 -28.10 2.57 -14.42
CA ASP A 8 -27.51 3.74 -15.07
C ASP A 8 -26.10 4.06 -14.53
N MET A 9 -25.09 3.47 -15.15
CA MET A 9 -23.69 3.65 -14.75
C MET A 9 -23.21 5.10 -14.90
N LYS A 10 -23.74 5.86 -15.87
CA LYS A 10 -23.42 7.28 -16.04
C LYS A 10 -23.88 8.10 -14.83
N ALA A 11 -25.06 7.81 -14.31
CA ALA A 11 -25.55 8.45 -13.10
C ALA A 11 -24.78 8.04 -11.84
N VAL A 12 -24.35 6.77 -11.72
CA VAL A 12 -23.54 6.30 -10.59
C VAL A 12 -22.19 7.00 -10.57
N VAL A 13 -21.48 7.04 -11.71
CA VAL A 13 -20.20 7.75 -11.83
C VAL A 13 -20.37 9.24 -11.52
N ARG A 14 -21.44 9.87 -12.05
CA ARG A 14 -21.74 11.28 -11.75
C ARG A 14 -22.00 11.50 -10.26
N ALA A 15 -22.73 10.61 -9.58
CA ALA A 15 -22.97 10.72 -8.15
C ALA A 15 -21.67 10.61 -7.36
N ALA A 16 -20.82 9.62 -7.66
CA ALA A 16 -19.53 9.45 -7.00
C ALA A 16 -18.59 10.66 -7.20
N LEU A 17 -18.53 11.21 -8.42
CA LEU A 17 -17.66 12.36 -8.73
C LEU A 17 -18.19 13.70 -8.20
N LEU A 18 -19.49 13.83 -8.00
CA LEU A 18 -20.13 15.04 -7.47
C LEU A 18 -20.41 14.96 -5.97
N ASP A 19 -20.07 13.85 -5.32
CA ASP A 19 -20.21 13.69 -3.89
C ASP A 19 -19.37 14.75 -3.14
N GLY A 20 -19.99 15.40 -2.15
CA GLY A 20 -19.33 16.45 -1.37
C GLY A 20 -18.15 15.93 -0.56
N GLU A 21 -18.24 14.69 -0.04
CA GLU A 21 -17.15 14.04 0.69
C GLU A 21 -15.98 13.72 -0.24
N ALA A 22 -16.26 13.23 -1.46
CA ALA A 22 -15.24 12.90 -2.44
C ALA A 22 -14.47 14.14 -2.96
N ARG A 23 -15.09 15.33 -2.89
CA ARG A 23 -14.52 16.59 -3.38
C ARG A 23 -13.87 17.44 -2.30
N ALA A 24 -14.12 17.15 -1.02
CA ALA A 24 -13.53 17.88 0.09
C ALA A 24 -12.01 17.64 0.13
N ALA A 25 -11.26 18.67 0.54
CA ALA A 25 -9.84 18.49 0.82
C ALA A 25 -9.68 17.51 1.99
N PRO A 26 -8.70 16.58 1.95
CA PRO A 26 -8.46 15.66 3.05
C PRO A 26 -8.15 16.42 4.34
N THR A 27 -8.82 16.05 5.43
CA THR A 27 -8.50 16.52 6.78
C THR A 27 -7.64 15.48 7.52
N GLY A 28 -7.10 15.83 8.70
CA GLY A 28 -6.35 14.88 9.53
C GLY A 28 -7.16 13.68 10.04
N THR A 29 -8.50 13.73 9.95
CA THR A 29 -9.41 12.63 10.27
C THR A 29 -9.95 11.92 9.04
N SER A 30 -9.51 12.34 7.84
CA SER A 30 -9.93 11.76 6.57
C SER A 30 -8.98 10.66 6.11
N GLY A 31 -9.51 9.71 5.36
CA GLY A 31 -8.73 8.67 4.68
C GLY A 31 -8.84 7.30 5.33
N LYS A 32 -8.15 6.34 4.71
CA LYS A 32 -8.10 4.96 5.16
C LYS A 32 -6.68 4.60 5.58
N LEU A 33 -6.58 3.64 6.48
CA LEU A 33 -5.31 3.02 6.78
C LEU A 33 -4.69 2.42 5.50
N LYS A 34 -3.40 2.66 5.29
CA LYS A 34 -2.64 2.00 4.22
C LYS A 34 -2.31 0.58 4.63
N GLU A 35 -2.67 -0.36 3.76
CA GLU A 35 -2.25 -1.76 3.86
C GLU A 35 -0.72 -1.90 3.71
N PRO A 36 -0.11 -2.97 4.27
CA PRO A 36 1.35 -3.18 4.21
C PRO A 36 1.96 -3.06 2.80
N VAL A 37 1.34 -3.64 1.78
CA VAL A 37 1.86 -3.56 0.39
C VAL A 37 1.70 -2.14 -0.18
N LEU A 38 0.64 -1.42 0.21
CA LEU A 38 0.46 -0.02 -0.17
C LEU A 38 1.44 0.90 0.56
N LEU A 39 1.81 0.59 1.81
CA LEU A 39 2.88 1.26 2.54
C LEU A 39 4.21 1.07 1.81
N MET A 40 4.56 -0.18 1.46
CA MET A 40 5.79 -0.53 0.75
C MET A 40 5.93 0.20 -0.59
N THR A 41 4.91 0.12 -1.44
CA THR A 41 4.93 0.77 -2.76
C THR A 41 4.88 2.29 -2.66
N ALA A 42 4.17 2.85 -1.68
CA ALA A 42 4.19 4.29 -1.43
C ALA A 42 5.55 4.77 -0.94
N LEU A 43 6.21 4.00 -0.07
CA LEU A 43 7.56 4.32 0.40
C LEU A 43 8.56 4.31 -0.76
N ALA A 44 8.58 3.24 -1.57
CA ALA A 44 9.43 3.14 -2.75
C ALA A 44 9.26 4.34 -3.69
N ARG A 45 8.01 4.78 -3.93
CA ARG A 45 7.74 5.98 -4.72
C ARG A 45 8.26 7.26 -4.06
N ALA A 46 8.08 7.40 -2.75
CA ALA A 46 8.51 8.58 -2.01
C ALA A 46 10.03 8.74 -2.06
N ILE A 47 10.78 7.65 -1.88
CA ILE A 47 12.25 7.65 -1.85
C ILE A 47 12.90 7.49 -3.25
N GLY A 48 12.09 7.47 -4.32
CA GLY A 48 12.58 7.52 -5.70
C GLY A 48 13.13 6.20 -6.25
N PHE A 49 12.69 5.04 -5.74
CA PHE A 49 13.12 3.74 -6.30
C PHE A 49 12.74 3.61 -7.77
N ALA A 50 13.73 3.30 -8.62
CA ALA A 50 13.51 2.76 -9.96
C ALA A 50 13.62 1.23 -9.86
N THR A 51 12.55 0.50 -10.19
CA THR A 51 12.49 -0.95 -9.97
C THR A 51 11.66 -1.66 -11.03
N ASP A 52 12.06 -2.88 -11.38
CA ASP A 52 11.26 -3.84 -12.15
C ASP A 52 10.21 -4.58 -11.30
N GLY A 53 10.17 -4.31 -10.00
CA GLY A 53 9.20 -4.81 -9.04
C GLY A 53 9.64 -6.06 -8.27
N TYR A 54 10.80 -6.65 -8.60
CA TYR A 54 11.26 -7.88 -7.93
C TYR A 54 11.44 -7.71 -6.41
N VAL A 55 12.01 -6.59 -5.99
CA VAL A 55 12.25 -6.22 -4.58
C VAL A 55 10.99 -6.27 -3.70
N PHE A 56 9.81 -6.10 -4.28
CA PHE A 56 8.55 -6.17 -3.54
C PHE A 56 8.19 -7.62 -3.18
N THR A 57 8.54 -8.57 -4.04
CA THR A 57 8.23 -10.00 -3.85
C THR A 57 9.10 -10.65 -2.78
N THR A 58 10.27 -10.08 -2.47
CA THR A 58 11.15 -10.57 -1.40
C THR A 58 10.70 -10.08 0.00
N ARG A 59 9.88 -9.03 0.06
CA ARG A 59 9.48 -8.36 1.32
C ARG A 59 8.02 -8.52 1.70
N ASP A 60 7.14 -8.83 0.75
CA ASP A 60 5.68 -8.94 0.97
C ASP A 60 5.28 -9.89 2.11
N SER A 61 5.98 -11.01 2.23
CA SER A 61 5.75 -12.07 3.21
C SER A 61 6.16 -11.61 4.61
N ASN A 62 7.26 -10.85 4.70
CA ASN A 62 7.72 -10.26 5.96
C ASN A 62 6.75 -9.18 6.47
N LEU A 63 6.11 -8.45 5.56
CA LEU A 63 5.08 -7.47 5.86
C LEU A 63 3.71 -8.09 6.24
N GLY A 64 3.58 -9.42 6.14
CA GLY A 64 2.36 -10.15 6.49
C GLY A 64 1.29 -10.10 5.40
N GLN A 65 1.65 -9.75 4.18
CA GLN A 65 0.72 -9.63 3.04
C GLN A 65 1.40 -10.10 1.74
N PRO A 66 1.71 -11.41 1.61
CA PRO A 66 2.34 -11.95 0.40
C PRO A 66 1.44 -11.80 -0.82
N VAL A 67 1.83 -10.97 -1.78
CA VAL A 67 0.98 -10.60 -2.92
C VAL A 67 0.66 -11.85 -3.74
N PHE A 68 -0.59 -11.94 -4.23
CA PHE A 68 -1.13 -13.12 -4.93
C PHE A 68 -1.23 -14.40 -4.10
N ARG A 69 -0.95 -14.36 -2.79
CA ARG A 69 -1.04 -15.51 -1.87
C ARG A 69 -2.00 -15.22 -0.72
N ALA A 70 -3.17 -14.66 -1.06
CA ALA A 70 -4.21 -14.42 -0.08
C ALA A 70 -4.68 -15.76 0.54
N PRO A 71 -4.85 -15.82 1.88
CA PRO A 71 -5.26 -17.05 2.56
C PRO A 71 -6.77 -17.35 2.38
N SER A 72 -7.55 -16.41 1.85
CA SER A 72 -9.00 -16.55 1.69
C SER A 72 -9.51 -15.77 0.47
N VAL A 73 -10.75 -16.05 0.06
CA VAL A 73 -11.47 -15.28 -0.98
C VAL A 73 -11.78 -13.84 -0.56
N PHE A 74 -11.72 -13.54 0.74
CA PHE A 74 -11.88 -12.20 1.32
C PHE A 74 -10.54 -11.48 1.48
N ASN A 75 -9.47 -11.98 0.85
CA ASN A 75 -8.11 -11.44 0.96
C ASN A 75 -7.48 -11.72 2.35
N PHE A 76 -6.66 -10.80 2.87
CA PHE A 76 -5.91 -10.94 4.13
C PHE A 76 -6.70 -10.53 5.39
N TYR A 77 -7.88 -9.94 5.23
CA TYR A 77 -8.72 -9.43 6.30
C TYR A 77 -10.19 -9.44 5.87
N PRO A 78 -11.15 -9.60 6.79
CA PRO A 78 -12.56 -9.59 6.44
C PRO A 78 -13.04 -8.18 6.08
N ASP A 79 -14.08 -8.10 5.26
CA ASP A 79 -14.70 -6.85 4.81
C ASP A 79 -15.53 -6.14 5.89
N ASP A 80 -15.88 -6.84 6.96
CA ASP A 80 -16.75 -6.36 8.05
C ASP A 80 -16.00 -5.91 9.32
N PHE A 81 -14.66 -5.88 9.30
CA PHE A 81 -13.86 -5.51 10.46
C PHE A 81 -14.22 -4.09 10.94
N PRO A 82 -14.57 -3.90 12.22
CA PRO A 82 -15.09 -2.63 12.72
C PRO A 82 -13.99 -1.56 12.79
N LEU A 83 -14.35 -0.30 12.51
CA LEU A 83 -13.50 0.83 12.85
C LEU A 83 -13.58 1.07 14.37
N PRO A 84 -12.46 1.07 15.12
CA PRO A 84 -12.48 1.37 16.54
C PRO A 84 -13.14 2.74 16.81
N GLY A 85 -14.09 2.77 17.76
CA GLY A 85 -14.83 3.99 18.09
C GLY A 85 -16.04 4.31 17.21
N SER A 86 -16.37 3.47 16.22
CA SER A 86 -17.60 3.59 15.42
C SER A 86 -18.45 2.33 15.48
N THR A 87 -19.77 2.50 15.59
CA THR A 87 -20.74 1.39 15.55
C THR A 87 -21.24 1.09 14.13
N VAL A 88 -21.00 1.99 13.19
CA VAL A 88 -21.51 1.91 11.81
C VAL A 88 -20.38 1.73 10.81
N LEU A 89 -19.24 2.39 11.02
CA LEU A 89 -18.14 2.40 10.06
C LEU A 89 -17.25 1.16 10.20
N LYS A 90 -16.71 0.72 9.07
CA LYS A 90 -15.82 -0.43 8.95
C LYS A 90 -14.43 0.03 8.55
N SER A 91 -13.41 -0.68 9.02
CA SER A 91 -12.01 -0.47 8.64
C SER A 91 -11.32 -1.82 8.39
N PRO A 92 -11.65 -2.53 7.29
CA PRO A 92 -11.13 -3.86 6.97
C PRO A 92 -9.62 -4.01 7.15
N ALA A 93 -8.85 -3.11 6.52
CA ALA A 93 -7.38 -3.13 6.54
C ALA A 93 -6.79 -2.97 7.96
N SER A 94 -7.52 -2.34 8.89
CA SER A 94 -7.04 -2.19 10.28
C SER A 94 -6.95 -3.53 11.03
N LYS A 95 -7.57 -4.60 10.54
CA LYS A 95 -7.35 -5.96 11.05
C LYS A 95 -5.88 -6.36 11.01
N LEU A 96 -5.12 -5.86 10.03
CA LEU A 96 -3.69 -6.12 9.89
C LEU A 96 -2.84 -5.30 10.87
N LEU A 97 -3.39 -4.29 11.54
CA LEU A 97 -2.70 -3.55 12.59
C LEU A 97 -2.70 -4.33 13.90
N ASN A 98 -1.72 -5.21 14.03
CA ASN A 98 -1.34 -5.77 15.31
C ASN A 98 0.10 -5.35 15.65
N THR A 99 0.47 -5.47 16.93
CA THR A 99 1.79 -5.06 17.42
C THR A 99 2.94 -5.70 16.64
N SER A 100 2.81 -6.97 16.24
CA SER A 100 3.86 -7.65 15.46
C SER A 100 4.02 -7.06 14.06
N ASN A 101 2.91 -6.80 13.37
CA ASN A 101 2.93 -6.20 12.04
C ASN A 101 3.46 -4.76 12.06
N VAL A 102 3.05 -3.96 13.04
CA VAL A 102 3.55 -2.58 13.17
C VAL A 102 5.07 -2.56 13.35
N LEU A 103 5.62 -3.45 14.19
CA LEU A 103 7.08 -3.58 14.36
C LEU A 103 7.77 -4.02 13.06
N ARG A 104 7.22 -5.00 12.34
CA ARG A 104 7.73 -5.44 11.03
C ARG A 104 7.76 -4.29 10.02
N TRP A 105 6.70 -3.48 9.97
CA TRP A 105 6.61 -2.34 9.06
C TRP A 105 7.59 -1.24 9.44
N HIS A 106 7.79 -0.99 10.74
CA HIS A 106 8.78 -0.03 11.21
C HIS A 106 10.20 -0.45 10.80
N ASN A 107 10.57 -1.71 11.04
CA ASN A 107 11.87 -2.25 10.65
C ASN A 107 12.06 -2.19 9.12
N PHE A 108 11.00 -2.48 8.36
CA PHE A 108 11.03 -2.36 6.90
C PHE A 108 11.28 -0.91 6.43
N VAL A 109 10.62 0.08 7.04
CA VAL A 109 10.85 1.49 6.72
C VAL A 109 12.28 1.87 7.07
N TYR A 110 12.75 1.48 8.25
CA TYR A 110 14.13 1.71 8.70
C TYR A 110 15.15 1.10 7.72
N ASP A 111 14.92 -0.13 7.27
CA ASP A 111 15.77 -0.82 6.30
C ASP A 111 15.90 0.01 5.01
N TRP A 112 14.78 0.39 4.38
CA TRP A 112 14.79 1.09 3.09
C TRP A 112 15.17 2.57 3.12
N THR A 113 15.32 3.13 4.32
CA THR A 113 15.66 4.56 4.49
C THR A 113 16.94 4.73 5.29
N ILE A 114 16.87 4.58 6.61
CA ILE A 114 17.96 4.90 7.54
C ILE A 114 19.12 3.91 7.46
N SER A 115 18.84 2.61 7.32
CA SER A 115 19.90 1.61 7.17
C SER A 115 20.69 1.81 5.88
N GLY A 116 20.06 2.34 4.82
CA GLY A 116 20.75 2.88 3.64
C GLY A 116 21.70 1.94 2.90
N ASP A 117 21.56 0.62 3.04
CA ASP A 117 22.47 -0.32 2.35
C ASP A 117 22.09 -0.46 0.87
N ALA A 118 22.86 0.20 0.00
CA ALA A 118 22.66 0.18 -1.44
C ALA A 118 22.97 -1.19 -2.08
N ASN A 119 23.72 -2.04 -1.38
CA ASN A 119 24.19 -3.33 -1.89
C ASN A 119 23.35 -4.51 -1.38
N ARG A 120 22.12 -4.25 -0.94
CA ARG A 120 21.22 -5.33 -0.53
C ARG A 120 21.01 -6.32 -1.66
N SER A 121 21.11 -7.60 -1.32
CA SER A 121 20.92 -8.71 -2.25
C SER A 121 19.52 -8.79 -2.87
N GLU A 122 18.54 -8.08 -2.34
CA GLU A 122 17.21 -7.97 -2.96
C GLU A 122 17.12 -6.90 -4.06
N TYR A 123 18.07 -5.97 -4.11
CA TYR A 123 18.16 -4.96 -5.15
C TYR A 123 18.87 -5.51 -6.39
N ALA A 124 19.83 -6.42 -6.18
CA ALA A 124 20.47 -7.19 -7.22
C ALA A 124 19.70 -8.50 -7.47
N LEU A 125 19.25 -8.74 -8.69
CA LEU A 125 18.54 -9.95 -9.06
C LEU A 125 19.58 -11.02 -9.39
N ASP A 126 19.65 -12.07 -8.57
CA ASP A 126 20.40 -13.28 -8.91
C ASP A 126 19.57 -14.15 -9.86
N SER A 127 19.63 -13.87 -11.16
CA SER A 127 19.46 -14.84 -12.27
C SER A 127 19.07 -14.13 -13.57
N GLY A 128 20.02 -14.06 -14.51
CA GLY A 128 19.89 -14.22 -15.96
C GLY A 128 18.68 -13.72 -16.77
N LEU A 129 17.76 -12.92 -16.22
CA LEU A 129 16.58 -12.43 -16.92
C LEU A 129 16.99 -11.31 -17.87
N PRO A 130 16.89 -11.51 -19.20
CA PRO A 130 17.21 -10.45 -20.14
C PRO A 130 16.25 -9.27 -19.92
N MET A 131 16.82 -8.06 -19.78
CA MET A 131 16.14 -6.77 -19.57
C MET A 131 15.65 -6.45 -18.14
N SER A 132 16.14 -7.12 -17.09
CA SER A 132 15.90 -6.64 -15.72
C SER A 132 16.59 -5.28 -15.49
N SER A 133 15.82 -4.28 -15.05
CA SER A 133 16.37 -2.97 -14.65
C SER A 133 16.95 -2.99 -13.23
N LEU A 134 16.80 -4.11 -12.51
CA LEU A 134 17.07 -4.23 -11.09
C LEU A 134 16.28 -3.20 -10.27
N THR A 135 16.52 -3.17 -8.95
CA THR A 135 16.06 -2.07 -8.10
C THR A 135 17.23 -1.14 -7.83
N GLN A 136 17.06 0.13 -8.15
CA GLN A 136 18.05 1.19 -7.93
C GLN A 136 17.48 2.19 -6.92
N PRO A 137 18.05 2.26 -5.69
CA PRO A 137 17.68 3.29 -4.74
C PRO A 137 18.25 4.65 -5.18
N LEU A 138 17.40 5.67 -5.31
CA LEU A 138 17.81 7.04 -5.69
C LEU A 138 17.94 7.93 -4.44
N TRP A 139 18.84 7.58 -3.52
CA TRP A 139 19.03 8.34 -2.28
C TRP A 139 19.86 9.62 -2.43
N ALA A 140 20.57 9.78 -3.55
CA ALA A 140 21.46 10.93 -3.78
C ALA A 140 20.77 12.31 -3.66
N SER A 141 19.46 12.40 -3.93
CA SER A 141 18.70 13.65 -3.73
C SER A 141 18.40 13.97 -2.26
N TRP A 142 18.50 12.98 -1.37
CA TRP A 142 18.20 13.10 0.05
C TRP A 142 19.44 13.36 0.89
N GLU A 143 20.62 12.91 0.46
CA GLU A 143 21.91 13.17 1.13
C GLU A 143 22.45 14.60 0.93
N ALA A 144 21.87 15.36 0.00
CA ALA A 144 22.30 16.71 -0.34
C ALA A 144 21.77 17.81 0.61
N TYR A 145 21.07 17.44 1.69
CA TYR A 145 20.46 18.35 2.67
C TYR A 145 20.86 18.02 4.10
#